data_AF-W9IU08-F1
#
_entry.id   AF-W9IU08-F1
#
_cell.length_a   1.000
_cell.length_b   1.000
_cell.length_c   1.000
_cell.angle_alpha   90.00
_cell.angle_beta   90.00
_cell.angle_gamma   90.00
#
_symmetry.space_group_name_H-M   'P 1'
#
loop_
_entity.id
_entity.type
_entity.pdbx_description
1 polymer ?
#
loop_
_entity_poly.entity_id
_entity_poly.type
_entity_poly.pdbx_seq_one_letter_code
_entity_poly.pdbx_strand_id
1 'polypeptide(L)'
;MNDGTFPEISMFILGIKLANRNFLHFEDVMTPPPADSAVRTFFPLEHPIPSYASKSVHSRLFSTAKMALHSADTSKLIFAPAGHQATGQAEQFTKGTLVRSQLNPTSPIPQFHAWFSRAQENDSGVDHPESCTLSTASLPSGRISSRTVYLKELDNRGFVIYTNLGTSRKAADIATNPRAAMLFFWESLQRQVHVEGRVEKISREESQTYYDTRARGSRIGAWASRQSQVLEPQGDDDDGRKQLEGWVKEVEKRFEGQEKIPVPEFWGGLRIIPDRIEFWQGRESRLHDRFVYEREGEGEEWTLKRLSP
;
A
#
# COMPACT_ATOMS: atom_id res chain seq x y z
N MET A 1 -45.96 -10.88 4.47
CA MET A 1 -44.95 -11.95 4.43
C MET A 1 -43.91 -11.52 3.40
N ASN A 2 -42.65 -11.66 3.80
CA ASN A 2 -41.43 -11.25 3.09
C ASN A 2 -41.30 -11.80 1.67
N ASP A 3 -40.65 -11.03 0.80
CA ASP A 3 -39.38 -11.40 0.16
C ASP A 3 -38.67 -10.18 -0.45
N GLY A 4 -37.73 -9.62 0.30
CA GLY A 4 -36.79 -8.62 -0.21
C GLY A 4 -35.54 -9.31 -0.76
N THR A 5 -35.31 -9.20 -2.06
CA THR A 5 -34.05 -9.51 -2.72
C THR A 5 -33.37 -8.20 -3.12
N PHE A 6 -32.20 -7.94 -2.52
CA PHE A 6 -31.31 -6.82 -2.86
C PHE A 6 -30.55 -7.13 -4.16
N PRO A 7 -30.27 -6.15 -5.04
CA PRO A 7 -29.26 -6.32 -6.06
C PRO A 7 -27.91 -5.72 -5.64
N GLU A 8 -26.87 -6.51 -5.90
CA GLU A 8 -25.45 -6.20 -5.80
C GLU A 8 -25.04 -4.99 -6.67
N ILE A 9 -24.14 -4.15 -6.13
CA ILE A 9 -23.55 -3.04 -6.87
C ILE A 9 -22.25 -3.52 -7.51
N SER A 10 -22.30 -3.79 -8.82
CA SER A 10 -21.14 -4.06 -9.66
C SER A 10 -20.46 -2.75 -10.10
N MET A 11 -19.13 -2.73 -10.02
CA MET A 11 -18.25 -1.63 -10.41
C MET A 11 -18.05 -1.60 -11.94
N PHE A 12 -18.24 -0.44 -12.57
CA PHE A 12 -17.78 -0.18 -13.93
C PHE A 12 -16.93 1.09 -14.01
N ILE A 13 -15.82 0.94 -14.73
CA ILE A 13 -14.77 1.90 -15.07
C ILE A 13 -15.10 2.55 -16.41
N LEU A 14 -15.02 3.89 -16.52
CA LEU A 14 -14.42 4.54 -17.70
C LEU A 14 -14.14 6.02 -17.46
N GLY A 15 -12.97 6.48 -17.93
CA GLY A 15 -12.51 7.85 -17.83
C GLY A 15 -12.89 8.73 -19.03
N ILE A 16 -12.46 10.01 -18.97
CA ILE A 16 -12.00 10.89 -20.07
C ILE A 16 -11.73 12.32 -19.54
N LYS A 17 -10.46 12.75 -19.67
CA LYS A 17 -9.92 14.03 -20.18
C LYS A 17 -10.75 15.34 -20.16
N LEU A 18 -10.27 16.40 -19.46
CA LEU A 18 -9.56 17.60 -20.00
C LEU A 18 -9.78 18.94 -19.20
N ALA A 19 -8.65 19.66 -19.02
CA ALA A 19 -8.41 21.10 -19.24
C ALA A 19 -8.86 22.22 -18.23
N ASN A 20 -7.85 22.72 -17.52
CA ASN A 20 -7.31 24.10 -17.46
C ASN A 20 -7.94 25.27 -16.65
N ARG A 21 -7.02 25.92 -15.89
CA ARG A 21 -6.87 27.35 -15.47
C ARG A 21 -7.55 27.79 -14.16
N ASN A 22 -6.79 28.01 -13.08
CA ASN A 22 -5.95 29.19 -12.70
C ASN A 22 -6.73 30.18 -11.79
N PHE A 23 -6.39 30.31 -10.50
CA PHE A 23 -5.57 31.41 -9.93
C PHE A 23 -5.77 31.66 -8.41
N LEU A 24 -4.64 31.91 -7.74
CA LEU A 24 -4.36 32.81 -6.58
C LEU A 24 -4.71 32.41 -5.12
N HIS A 25 -3.65 31.92 -4.46
CA HIS A 25 -3.02 32.38 -3.19
C HIS A 25 -3.82 33.20 -2.18
N PHE A 26 -3.81 32.73 -0.92
CA PHE A 26 -3.49 33.54 0.26
C PHE A 26 -2.81 32.66 1.34
N GLU A 27 -1.68 33.13 1.85
CA GLU A 27 -0.92 32.60 2.98
C GLU A 27 -1.57 33.07 4.29
N ASP A 28 -1.52 32.26 5.36
CA ASP A 28 -0.76 32.68 6.55
C ASP A 28 -0.60 31.59 7.62
N VAL A 29 0.51 31.77 8.31
CA VAL A 29 1.27 30.90 9.23
C VAL A 29 0.71 30.94 10.66
N MET A 30 0.82 29.84 11.43
CA MET A 30 1.22 29.89 12.85
C MET A 30 1.64 28.52 13.42
N THR A 31 2.77 28.55 14.11
CA THR A 31 3.53 27.46 14.76
C THR A 31 3.13 27.22 16.23
N PRO A 32 3.48 26.06 16.84
CA PRO A 32 3.01 25.64 18.18
C PRO A 32 4.10 25.67 19.29
N PRO A 33 3.77 25.39 20.56
CA PRO A 33 4.73 25.07 21.62
C PRO A 33 4.66 23.59 22.13
N PRO A 34 5.62 23.14 22.98
CA PRO A 34 6.25 21.82 22.88
C PRO A 34 5.92 20.79 23.99
N ALA A 35 6.59 19.63 23.86
CA ALA A 35 6.48 18.36 24.57
C ALA A 35 7.22 18.28 25.93
N ASP A 36 6.89 17.24 26.71
CA ASP A 36 7.75 16.78 27.80
C ASP A 36 7.75 15.24 27.94
N SER A 37 8.84 14.73 28.51
CA SER A 37 9.34 13.35 28.42
C SER A 37 9.52 12.69 29.79
N ALA A 38 9.44 11.36 29.89
CA ALA A 38 10.19 10.57 30.88
C ALA A 38 10.14 9.06 30.60
N VAL A 39 11.32 8.43 30.65
CA VAL A 39 11.61 7.00 30.50
C VAL A 39 12.01 6.43 31.86
N ARG A 40 11.68 5.16 32.17
CA ARG A 40 12.42 4.32 33.12
C ARG A 40 12.42 2.83 32.72
N THR A 41 13.60 2.24 32.79
CA THR A 41 13.97 0.82 32.57
C THR A 41 14.31 0.12 33.91
N PHE A 42 14.32 -1.23 33.96
CA PHE A 42 15.42 -2.13 34.42
C PHE A 42 14.94 -3.57 34.83
N PHE A 43 15.29 -4.59 34.01
CA PHE A 43 16.04 -5.88 34.23
C PHE A 43 15.75 -6.93 35.36
N PRO A 44 16.25 -8.20 35.25
CA PRO A 44 15.54 -9.47 35.56
C PRO A 44 16.35 -10.45 36.47
N LEU A 45 15.93 -11.73 36.62
CA LEU A 45 16.74 -12.82 37.24
C LEU A 45 16.39 -14.23 36.70
N GLU A 46 17.40 -15.12 36.71
CA GLU A 46 17.55 -16.44 36.05
C GLU A 46 17.30 -17.70 36.93
N HIS A 47 16.95 -18.84 36.26
CA HIS A 47 17.31 -20.30 36.41
C HIS A 47 17.35 -21.02 37.80
N PRO A 48 17.38 -22.40 37.96
CA PRO A 48 17.80 -23.49 37.05
C PRO A 48 17.03 -24.87 37.13
N ILE A 49 17.58 -25.90 36.46
CA ILE A 49 17.14 -27.31 36.21
C ILE A 49 17.73 -28.30 37.25
N PRO A 50 17.22 -29.55 37.40
CA PRO A 50 18.12 -30.72 37.28
C PRO A 50 17.56 -32.00 36.61
N SER A 51 18.51 -32.86 36.21
CA SER A 51 18.49 -34.13 35.46
C SER A 51 17.90 -35.37 36.18
N TYR A 52 17.65 -36.49 35.47
CA TYR A 52 18.18 -37.85 35.77
C TYR A 52 17.88 -38.87 34.63
N ALA A 53 18.52 -40.05 34.69
CA ALA A 53 18.95 -40.88 33.57
C ALA A 53 18.28 -42.28 33.39
N SER A 54 18.47 -42.85 32.19
CA SER A 54 18.73 -44.28 31.82
C SER A 54 17.64 -45.36 31.92
N LYS A 55 17.36 -46.06 30.79
CA LYS A 55 17.72 -47.48 30.52
C LYS A 55 17.14 -48.04 29.18
N SER A 56 18.06 -48.51 28.32
CA SER A 56 18.09 -49.76 27.50
C SER A 56 16.80 -50.41 26.91
N VAL A 57 16.86 -50.83 25.62
CA VAL A 57 16.81 -52.23 25.09
C VAL A 57 16.44 -52.27 23.57
N HIS A 58 17.28 -52.93 22.73
CA HIS A 58 17.04 -53.72 21.47
C HIS A 58 16.00 -53.21 20.42
N SER A 59 16.14 -53.29 19.08
CA SER A 59 16.88 -54.13 18.14
C SER A 59 16.67 -53.61 16.68
N ARG A 60 17.58 -53.98 15.77
CA ARG A 60 17.36 -54.34 14.34
C ARG A 60 16.60 -53.37 13.39
N LEU A 61 17.33 -52.87 12.38
CA LEU A 61 17.16 -53.06 10.93
C LEU A 61 17.56 -51.81 10.12
N PHE A 62 18.16 -52.09 8.96
CA PHE A 62 18.62 -51.11 7.97
C PHE A 62 17.50 -50.17 7.54
N SER A 63 17.74 -48.86 7.63
CA SER A 63 17.10 -47.87 6.78
C SER A 63 18.08 -46.72 6.56
N THR A 64 18.68 -46.70 5.37
CA THR A 64 19.32 -45.50 4.82
C THR A 64 18.23 -44.51 4.45
N ALA A 65 17.67 -43.86 5.46
CA ALA A 65 16.89 -42.64 5.33
C ALA A 65 17.51 -41.62 6.29
N LYS A 66 18.68 -41.09 5.92
CA LYS A 66 19.10 -39.78 6.41
C LYS A 66 18.24 -38.72 5.69
N MET A 67 16.94 -38.73 5.96
CA MET A 67 16.21 -37.47 5.94
C MET A 67 16.87 -36.64 7.02
N ALA A 68 17.44 -35.50 6.64
CA ALA A 68 17.86 -34.50 7.58
C ALA A 68 16.61 -34.03 8.35
N LEU A 69 16.31 -34.73 9.44
CA LEU A 69 15.49 -34.26 10.54
C LEU A 69 16.21 -33.03 11.10
N HIS A 70 16.06 -31.90 10.42
CA HIS A 70 16.13 -30.63 11.13
C HIS A 70 14.97 -30.72 12.11
N SER A 71 15.27 -30.88 13.40
CA SER A 71 14.30 -30.59 14.43
C SER A 71 13.89 -29.14 14.21
N ALA A 72 12.74 -28.94 13.55
CA ALA A 72 12.15 -27.63 13.45
C ALA A 72 11.97 -27.14 14.89
N ASP A 73 12.65 -26.05 15.21
CA ASP A 73 12.45 -25.32 16.45
C ASP A 73 10.94 -25.12 16.68
N THR A 74 10.41 -25.83 17.68
CA THR A 74 8.97 -25.91 17.96
C THR A 74 8.42 -24.63 18.57
N SER A 75 9.28 -23.64 18.84
CA SER A 75 8.87 -22.31 19.31
C SER A 75 8.29 -21.44 18.19
N LYS A 76 8.50 -21.79 16.92
CA LYS A 76 8.00 -21.01 15.78
C LYS A 76 6.51 -21.28 15.56
N LEU A 77 5.70 -20.24 15.66
CA LEU A 77 4.28 -20.31 15.33
C LEU A 77 4.06 -20.60 13.84
N ILE A 78 4.98 -20.16 12.95
CA ILE A 78 4.91 -20.38 11.50
C ILE A 78 6.33 -20.64 10.95
N PHE A 79 6.48 -21.68 10.13
CA PHE A 79 7.66 -21.93 9.30
C PHE A 79 7.20 -22.21 7.86
N ALA A 80 7.43 -21.26 6.94
CA ALA A 80 6.88 -21.28 5.58
C ALA A 80 7.95 -21.27 4.48
N PRO A 81 8.77 -22.33 4.34
CA PRO A 81 9.89 -22.37 3.40
C PRO A 81 9.48 -22.54 1.92
N ALA A 82 8.25 -22.97 1.64
CA ALA A 82 7.85 -23.52 0.34
C ALA A 82 6.54 -22.97 -0.24
N GLY A 83 5.86 -22.08 0.48
CA GLY A 83 4.47 -21.75 0.15
C GLY A 83 3.61 -23.03 0.09
N HIS A 84 2.98 -23.27 -1.05
CA HIS A 84 2.12 -24.45 -1.30
C HIS A 84 2.86 -25.60 -2.03
N GLN A 85 4.16 -25.46 -2.31
CA GLN A 85 4.91 -26.45 -3.07
C GLN A 85 5.24 -27.68 -2.23
N ALA A 86 4.97 -28.86 -2.79
CA ALA A 86 5.23 -30.16 -2.14
C ALA A 86 6.73 -30.42 -1.90
N THR A 87 7.62 -29.74 -2.62
CA THR A 87 9.08 -29.93 -2.57
C THR A 87 9.73 -29.36 -1.30
N GLY A 88 9.01 -28.57 -0.50
CA GLY A 88 9.58 -27.88 0.66
C GLY A 88 10.49 -26.68 0.29
N GLN A 89 10.55 -26.31 -0.99
CA GLN A 89 11.38 -25.22 -1.51
C GLN A 89 10.51 -24.06 -2.03
N ALA A 90 11.04 -22.84 -1.91
CA ALA A 90 10.40 -21.64 -2.44
C ALA A 90 10.36 -21.66 -3.97
N GLU A 91 9.26 -21.14 -4.52
CA GLU A 91 9.09 -20.96 -5.96
C GLU A 91 10.21 -20.10 -6.58
N GLN A 92 10.59 -20.45 -7.81
CA GLN A 92 11.60 -19.73 -8.58
C GLN A 92 10.95 -18.78 -9.58
N PHE A 93 11.58 -17.63 -9.81
CA PHE A 93 11.09 -16.64 -10.76
C PHE A 93 11.73 -16.83 -12.15
N THR A 94 10.92 -17.17 -13.14
CA THR A 94 11.35 -17.54 -14.50
C THR A 94 10.70 -16.70 -15.60
N LYS A 95 9.80 -15.76 -15.27
CA LYS A 95 8.94 -15.06 -16.25
C LYS A 95 9.64 -14.00 -17.08
N GLY A 96 10.81 -13.50 -16.67
CA GLY A 96 11.48 -12.42 -17.39
C GLY A 96 12.91 -12.15 -16.95
N THR A 97 13.55 -11.25 -17.68
CA THR A 97 14.86 -10.64 -17.35
C THR A 97 14.70 -9.13 -17.41
N LEU A 98 15.59 -8.40 -16.74
CA LEU A 98 15.71 -6.96 -16.89
C LEU A 98 17.17 -6.59 -17.12
N VAL A 99 17.46 -6.01 -18.29
CA VAL A 99 18.80 -5.52 -18.64
C VAL A 99 18.77 -4.01 -18.92
N ARG A 100 19.92 -3.34 -18.78
CA ARG A 100 20.03 -1.88 -18.91
C ARG A 100 19.47 -1.33 -20.22
N SER A 101 19.60 -2.05 -21.34
CA SER A 101 19.10 -1.60 -22.65
C SER A 101 17.57 -1.64 -22.77
N GLN A 102 16.87 -2.33 -21.87
CA GLN A 102 15.39 -2.36 -21.81
C GLN A 102 14.83 -1.21 -20.97
N LEU A 103 15.69 -0.43 -20.32
CA LEU A 103 15.32 0.66 -19.43
C LEU A 103 15.37 1.98 -20.17
N ASN A 104 14.40 2.86 -19.91
CA ASN A 104 14.44 4.21 -20.44
C ASN A 104 15.73 4.93 -19.96
N PRO A 105 16.55 5.49 -20.85
CA PRO A 105 17.87 6.01 -20.46
C PRO A 105 17.82 7.32 -19.66
N THR A 106 16.68 8.02 -19.66
CA THR A 106 16.60 9.42 -19.17
C THR A 106 15.56 9.63 -18.07
N SER A 107 14.54 8.78 -17.98
CA SER A 107 13.45 8.98 -17.02
C SER A 107 12.77 7.67 -16.62
N PRO A 108 12.50 7.45 -15.33
CA PRO A 108 11.76 6.28 -14.86
C PRO A 108 10.25 6.36 -15.15
N ILE A 109 9.69 7.54 -15.46
CA ILE A 109 8.24 7.69 -15.65
C ILE A 109 7.74 6.95 -16.90
N PRO A 110 8.35 7.12 -18.10
CA PRO A 110 8.01 6.28 -19.25
C PRO A 110 8.27 4.79 -19.01
N GLN A 111 9.29 4.45 -18.22
CA GLN A 111 9.58 3.06 -17.87
C GLN A 111 8.46 2.44 -17.03
N PHE A 112 7.99 3.16 -16.00
CA PHE A 112 6.86 2.73 -15.20
C PHE A 112 5.60 2.60 -16.05
N HIS A 113 5.32 3.60 -16.89
CA HIS A 113 4.16 3.56 -17.79
C HIS A 113 4.16 2.29 -18.66
N ALA A 114 5.30 1.93 -19.26
CA ALA A 114 5.40 0.71 -20.06
C ALA A 114 5.11 -0.58 -19.25
N TRP A 115 5.64 -0.68 -18.02
CA TRP A 115 5.38 -1.82 -17.15
C TRP A 115 3.93 -1.87 -16.66
N PHE A 116 3.36 -0.72 -16.32
CA PHE A 116 1.97 -0.58 -15.92
C PHE A 116 1.03 -0.98 -17.05
N SER A 117 1.28 -0.51 -18.28
CA SER A 117 0.50 -0.90 -19.46
C SER A 117 0.57 -2.41 -19.69
N ARG A 118 1.74 -3.04 -19.56
CA ARG A 118 1.87 -4.50 -19.65
C ARG A 118 1.03 -5.21 -18.57
N ALA A 119 0.99 -4.68 -17.35
CA ALA A 119 0.16 -5.24 -16.29
C ALA A 119 -1.34 -5.06 -16.55
N GLN A 120 -1.77 -4.09 -17.37
CA GLN A 120 -3.18 -3.91 -17.74
C GLN A 120 -3.65 -4.83 -18.87
N GLU A 121 -2.74 -5.51 -19.56
CA GLU A 121 -3.12 -6.42 -20.64
C GLU A 121 -3.87 -7.64 -20.07
N ASN A 122 -4.90 -8.11 -20.79
CA ASN A 122 -5.78 -9.19 -20.34
C ASN A 122 -5.06 -10.53 -20.08
N ASP A 123 -3.93 -10.76 -20.73
CA ASP A 123 -3.12 -11.97 -20.61
C ASP A 123 -1.97 -11.85 -19.57
N SER A 124 -1.89 -10.71 -18.88
CA SER A 124 -0.86 -10.47 -17.85
C SER A 124 -1.08 -11.30 -16.59
N GLY A 125 -2.33 -11.70 -16.33
CA GLY A 125 -2.76 -12.35 -15.08
C GLY A 125 -2.75 -11.42 -13.86
N VAL A 126 -2.75 -10.10 -14.04
CA VAL A 126 -2.80 -9.11 -12.95
C VAL A 126 -4.20 -8.51 -12.87
N ASP A 127 -4.97 -8.86 -11.83
CA ASP A 127 -6.37 -8.44 -11.71
C ASP A 127 -6.55 -6.95 -11.43
N HIS A 128 -5.67 -6.37 -10.59
CA HIS A 128 -5.74 -4.97 -10.16
C HIS A 128 -4.38 -4.27 -10.27
N PRO A 129 -3.91 -3.94 -11.49
CA PRO A 129 -2.58 -3.40 -11.73
C PRO A 129 -2.27 -2.11 -10.97
N GLU A 130 -3.29 -1.33 -10.66
CA GLU A 130 -3.19 -0.06 -9.94
C GLU A 130 -3.11 -0.20 -8.42
N SER A 131 -3.34 -1.40 -7.87
CA SER A 131 -3.17 -1.67 -6.45
C SER A 131 -1.71 -1.56 -6.05
N CYS A 132 -1.45 -0.77 -5.01
CA CYS A 132 -0.11 -0.59 -4.46
C CYS A 132 -0.15 -0.42 -2.94
N THR A 133 0.93 -0.79 -2.26
CA THR A 133 1.10 -0.53 -0.84
C THR A 133 1.69 0.86 -0.65
N LEU A 134 0.99 1.73 0.08
CA LEU A 134 1.49 3.04 0.49
C LEU A 134 2.01 2.97 1.93
N SER A 135 3.27 3.34 2.12
CA SER A 135 3.91 3.46 3.42
C SER A 135 4.13 4.93 3.78
N THR A 136 3.77 5.29 5.02
CA THR A 136 3.93 6.62 5.61
C THR A 136 4.53 6.49 7.00
N ALA A 137 5.14 7.55 7.53
CA ALA A 137 5.69 7.54 8.88
C ALA A 137 5.36 8.84 9.62
N SER A 138 5.03 8.74 10.91
CA SER A 138 4.75 9.90 11.76
C SER A 138 6.01 10.41 12.44
N LEU A 139 6.26 11.71 12.37
CA LEU A 139 7.31 12.39 13.14
C LEU A 139 6.72 13.08 14.38
N PRO A 140 7.47 13.15 15.50
CA PRO A 140 8.86 12.73 15.67
C PRO A 140 9.05 11.22 15.95
N SER A 141 7.97 10.46 16.16
CA SER A 141 8.06 9.07 16.64
C SER A 141 8.80 8.10 15.70
N GLY A 142 8.85 8.40 14.40
CA GLY A 142 9.34 7.49 13.37
C GLY A 142 8.43 6.30 13.11
N ARG A 143 7.23 6.23 13.73
CA ARG A 143 6.33 5.08 13.59
C ARG A 143 5.79 4.99 12.16
N ILE A 144 6.06 3.86 11.51
CA ILE A 144 5.65 3.58 10.14
C ILE A 144 4.26 2.93 10.14
N SER A 145 3.47 3.22 9.12
CA SER A 145 2.24 2.52 8.83
C SER A 145 2.07 2.31 7.32
N SER A 146 1.50 1.16 6.94
CA SER A 146 1.31 0.74 5.55
C SER A 146 -0.13 0.31 5.30
N ARG A 147 -0.62 0.46 4.06
CA ARG A 147 -1.94 0.00 3.59
C ARG A 147 -1.99 -0.07 2.07
N THR A 148 -2.91 -0.84 1.53
CA THR A 148 -3.21 -0.82 0.10
C THR A 148 -3.96 0.46 -0.28
N VAL A 149 -3.55 1.08 -1.38
CA VAL A 149 -4.24 2.17 -2.09
C VAL A 149 -4.22 1.87 -3.58
N TYR A 150 -4.89 2.71 -4.36
CA TYR A 150 -4.95 2.57 -5.81
C TYR A 150 -4.32 3.79 -6.46
N LEU A 151 -3.34 3.58 -7.34
CA LEU A 151 -2.88 4.61 -8.26
C LEU A 151 -4.05 5.02 -9.16
N LYS A 152 -4.24 6.33 -9.35
CA LYS A 152 -5.29 6.83 -10.24
C LYS A 152 -4.74 7.64 -11.39
N GLU A 153 -3.64 8.36 -11.17
CA GLU A 153 -3.02 9.14 -12.22
C GLU A 153 -1.50 9.07 -12.12
N LEU A 154 -0.87 9.16 -13.28
CA LEU A 154 0.55 9.36 -13.44
C LEU A 154 0.72 10.53 -14.38
N ASP A 155 1.35 11.60 -13.91
CA ASP A 155 1.74 12.73 -14.74
C ASP A 155 3.28 12.84 -14.79
N ASN A 156 3.78 13.89 -15.46
CA ASN A 156 5.23 14.12 -15.55
C ASN A 156 5.88 14.48 -14.20
N ARG A 157 5.09 14.85 -13.18
CA ARG A 157 5.57 15.20 -11.84
C ARG A 157 5.58 13.99 -10.92
N GLY A 158 4.57 13.11 -11.00
CA GLY A 158 4.53 11.93 -10.14
C GLY A 158 3.22 11.15 -10.13
N PHE A 159 3.05 10.41 -9.04
CA PHE A 159 2.00 9.39 -8.85
C PHE A 159 0.88 9.95 -7.97
N VAL A 160 -0.36 9.89 -8.44
CA VAL A 160 -1.50 10.45 -7.71
C VAL A 160 -2.40 9.35 -7.17
N ILE A 161 -2.69 9.44 -5.87
CA ILE A 161 -3.70 8.65 -5.17
C ILE A 161 -4.77 9.58 -4.58
N TYR A 162 -5.96 9.07 -4.33
CA TYR A 162 -7.04 9.83 -3.71
C TYR A 162 -7.43 9.24 -2.36
N THR A 163 -7.62 10.09 -1.35
CA THR A 163 -7.84 9.61 0.02
C THR A 163 -8.56 10.63 0.90
N ASN A 164 -8.94 10.20 2.11
CA ASN A 164 -9.41 11.10 3.17
C ASN A 164 -8.20 11.80 3.81
N LEU A 165 -8.14 13.13 3.67
CA LEU A 165 -7.11 14.04 4.16
C LEU A 165 -7.41 14.62 5.56
N GLY A 166 -8.59 14.32 6.13
CA GLY A 166 -8.99 14.82 7.44
C GLY A 166 -8.62 13.86 8.57
N THR A 167 -9.29 12.71 8.65
CA THR A 167 -9.23 11.82 9.82
C THR A 167 -8.33 10.61 9.63
N SER A 168 -7.87 10.35 8.41
CA SER A 168 -7.15 9.10 8.14
C SER A 168 -5.73 9.10 8.73
N ARG A 169 -5.27 7.91 9.15
CA ARG A 169 -3.92 7.78 9.73
C ARG A 169 -2.81 8.26 8.78
N LYS A 170 -2.94 7.97 7.48
CA LYS A 170 -1.94 8.40 6.48
C LYS A 170 -1.91 9.92 6.33
N ALA A 171 -3.05 10.59 6.44
CA ALA A 171 -3.11 12.05 6.40
C ALA A 171 -2.41 12.67 7.62
N ALA A 172 -2.62 12.10 8.81
CA ALA A 172 -1.91 12.52 10.02
C ALA A 172 -0.40 12.29 9.93
N ASP A 173 0.05 11.13 9.42
CA ASP A 173 1.47 10.86 9.19
C ASP A 173 2.06 11.89 8.21
N ILE A 174 1.42 12.11 7.06
CA ILE A 174 1.89 13.02 5.99
C ILE A 174 1.96 14.48 6.46
N ALA A 175 1.02 14.91 7.31
CA ALA A 175 1.03 16.25 7.89
C ALA A 175 2.30 16.51 8.73
N THR A 176 2.82 15.48 9.40
CA THR A 176 4.07 15.57 10.19
C THR A 176 5.32 15.27 9.38
N ASN A 177 5.19 14.54 8.28
CA ASN A 177 6.30 14.06 7.46
C ASN A 177 5.83 13.93 6.01
N PRO A 178 6.10 14.92 5.14
CA PRO A 178 5.61 14.93 3.76
C PRO A 178 6.43 14.00 2.85
N ARG A 179 6.65 12.76 3.27
CA ARG A 179 7.38 11.70 2.58
C ARG A 179 6.55 10.42 2.58
N ALA A 180 6.56 9.71 1.46
CA ALA A 180 5.92 8.41 1.35
C ALA A 180 6.70 7.48 0.42
N ALA A 181 6.46 6.19 0.59
CA ALA A 181 6.87 5.16 -0.34
C ALA A 181 5.66 4.41 -0.88
N MET A 182 5.71 3.98 -2.14
CA MET A 182 4.70 3.17 -2.81
C MET A 182 5.33 1.92 -3.42
N LEU A 183 4.69 0.78 -3.22
CA LEU A 183 5.14 -0.51 -3.76
C LEU A 183 4.06 -1.15 -4.62
N PHE A 184 4.37 -1.37 -5.89
CA PHE A 184 3.59 -2.19 -6.80
C PHE A 184 4.19 -3.59 -6.84
N PHE A 185 3.38 -4.62 -6.63
CA PHE A 185 3.81 -6.02 -6.80
C PHE A 185 2.86 -6.72 -7.76
N TRP A 186 3.37 -7.06 -8.94
CA TRP A 186 2.65 -7.79 -9.97
C TRP A 186 3.16 -9.23 -10.00
N GLU A 187 2.60 -10.05 -9.12
CA GLU A 187 3.03 -11.44 -8.89
C GLU A 187 3.11 -12.26 -10.19
N SER A 188 2.05 -12.21 -11.01
CA SER A 188 1.95 -12.95 -12.28
C SER A 188 3.06 -12.58 -13.28
N LEU A 189 3.59 -11.36 -13.18
CA LEU A 189 4.71 -10.87 -13.99
C LEU A 189 6.07 -11.03 -13.29
N GLN A 190 6.07 -11.41 -12.01
CA GLN A 190 7.24 -11.47 -11.14
C GLN A 190 8.00 -10.14 -11.14
N ARG A 191 7.25 -9.03 -11.05
CA ARG A 191 7.77 -7.67 -11.10
C ARG A 191 7.36 -6.89 -9.87
N GLN A 192 8.24 -5.99 -9.46
CA GLN A 192 7.96 -5.03 -8.42
C GLN A 192 8.48 -3.66 -8.84
N VAL A 193 7.73 -2.60 -8.50
CA VAL A 193 8.20 -1.22 -8.60
C VAL A 193 8.09 -0.56 -7.24
N HIS A 194 9.20 0.02 -6.78
CA HIS A 194 9.26 0.82 -5.56
C HIS A 194 9.45 2.29 -5.92
N VAL A 195 8.60 3.15 -5.39
CA VAL A 195 8.61 4.60 -5.62
C VAL A 195 8.77 5.28 -4.27
N GLU A 196 9.72 6.20 -4.13
CA GLU A 196 9.90 7.01 -2.94
C GLU A 196 9.92 8.49 -3.34
N GLY A 197 9.35 9.35 -2.49
CA GLY A 197 9.32 10.78 -2.79
C GLY A 197 8.62 11.65 -1.76
N ARG A 198 8.59 12.95 -2.07
CA ARG A 198 7.80 13.92 -1.29
C ARG A 198 6.32 13.82 -1.67
N VAL A 199 5.46 14.14 -0.71
CA VAL A 199 4.01 14.15 -0.91
C VAL A 199 3.50 15.58 -0.96
N GLU A 200 2.68 15.89 -1.96
CA GLU A 200 1.97 17.15 -2.09
C GLU A 200 0.47 16.93 -2.25
N LYS A 201 -0.34 17.83 -1.72
CA LYS A 201 -1.79 17.83 -1.99
C LYS A 201 -2.04 18.38 -3.39
N ILE A 202 -2.91 17.74 -4.15
CA ILE A 202 -3.35 18.29 -5.43
C ILE A 202 -4.43 19.36 -5.19
N SER A 203 -4.74 20.15 -6.21
CA SER A 203 -5.77 21.18 -6.11
C SER A 203 -7.17 20.61 -5.84
N ARG A 204 -8.07 21.44 -5.30
CA ARG A 204 -9.47 21.05 -5.07
C ARG A 204 -10.18 20.81 -6.40
N GLU A 205 -9.78 21.51 -7.45
CA GLU A 205 -10.30 21.42 -8.81
C GLU A 205 -9.89 20.10 -9.48
N GLU A 206 -8.61 19.71 -9.37
CA GLU A 206 -8.15 18.38 -9.79
C GLU A 206 -8.91 17.29 -9.01
N SER A 207 -9.07 17.48 -7.69
CA SER A 207 -9.80 16.54 -6.83
C SER A 207 -11.26 16.40 -7.21
N GLN A 208 -11.96 17.51 -7.51
CA GLN A 208 -13.35 17.50 -7.96
C GLN A 208 -13.49 16.78 -9.30
N THR A 209 -12.55 17.00 -10.22
CA THR A 209 -12.57 16.38 -11.55
C THR A 209 -12.55 14.86 -11.46
N TYR A 210 -11.63 14.29 -10.67
CA TYR A 210 -11.63 12.85 -10.42
C TYR A 210 -12.84 12.40 -9.58
N TYR A 211 -13.26 13.20 -8.59
CA TYR A 211 -14.40 12.89 -7.75
C TYR A 211 -15.69 12.70 -8.55
N ASP A 212 -15.90 13.50 -9.59
CA ASP A 212 -17.06 13.43 -10.49
C ASP A 212 -17.12 12.14 -11.31
N THR A 213 -15.97 11.48 -11.56
CA THR A 213 -15.96 10.18 -12.25
C THR A 213 -16.38 9.01 -11.35
N ARG A 214 -16.50 9.24 -10.03
CA ARG A 214 -16.85 8.18 -9.07
C ARG A 214 -18.35 7.92 -9.09
N ALA A 215 -18.71 6.63 -9.00
CA ALA A 215 -20.09 6.21 -8.80
C ALA A 215 -20.74 7.00 -7.63
N ARG A 216 -22.03 7.33 -7.75
CA ARG A 216 -22.72 8.16 -6.74
C ARG A 216 -22.56 7.61 -5.32
N GLY A 217 -22.71 6.30 -5.14
CA GLY A 217 -22.49 5.65 -3.83
C GLY A 217 -21.08 5.83 -3.28
N SER A 218 -20.05 5.86 -4.15
CA SER A 218 -18.66 6.17 -3.75
C SER A 218 -18.47 7.63 -3.33
N ARG A 219 -19.17 8.57 -3.98
CA ARG A 219 -19.19 9.98 -3.58
C ARG A 219 -19.87 10.15 -2.21
N ILE A 220 -21.04 9.54 -2.02
CA ILE A 220 -21.72 9.50 -0.72
C ILE A 220 -20.83 8.89 0.37
N GLY A 221 -20.23 7.73 0.11
CA GLY A 221 -19.34 7.06 1.05
C GLY A 221 -18.12 7.90 1.44
N ALA A 222 -17.61 8.74 0.54
CA ALA A 222 -16.52 9.66 0.85
C ALA A 222 -16.92 10.76 1.85
N TRP A 223 -18.16 11.27 1.75
CA TRP A 223 -18.72 12.23 2.72
C TRP A 223 -19.04 11.57 4.06
N ALA A 224 -19.59 10.36 4.05
CA ALA A 224 -20.00 9.65 5.26
C ALA A 224 -18.81 9.11 6.07
N SER A 225 -17.73 8.73 5.38
CA SER A 225 -16.60 8.05 6.03
C SER A 225 -15.68 9.00 6.77
N ARG A 226 -15.76 8.96 8.11
CA ARG A 226 -14.72 9.45 9.03
C ARG A 226 -13.58 8.42 9.09
N GLN A 227 -12.86 8.29 7.98
CA GLN A 227 -11.90 7.21 7.77
C GLN A 227 -10.90 7.08 8.93
N SER A 228 -10.68 5.85 9.41
CA SER A 228 -9.80 5.49 10.53
C SER A 228 -10.25 5.94 11.93
N GLN A 229 -11.42 6.57 12.07
CA GLN A 229 -12.04 6.74 13.39
C GLN A 229 -12.59 5.39 13.88
N VAL A 230 -12.48 5.14 15.19
CA VAL A 230 -13.12 3.99 15.83
C VAL A 230 -14.64 4.16 15.74
N LEU A 231 -15.34 3.10 15.34
CA LEU A 231 -16.80 3.04 15.41
C LEU A 231 -17.22 2.51 16.78
N GLU A 232 -18.33 3.02 17.29
CA GLU A 232 -18.82 2.66 18.63
C GLU A 232 -19.86 1.53 18.54
N PRO A 233 -19.63 0.37 19.18
CA PRO A 233 -20.59 -0.72 19.26
C PRO A 233 -21.93 -0.32 19.89
N GLN A 234 -23.02 -0.94 19.47
CA GLN A 234 -24.38 -0.68 20.00
C GLN A 234 -25.11 -1.97 20.41
N GLY A 235 -24.99 -2.31 21.70
CA GLY A 235 -25.50 -3.57 22.23
C GLY A 235 -24.59 -4.74 21.89
N ASP A 236 -25.07 -5.96 22.13
CA ASP A 236 -24.23 -7.17 22.05
C ASP A 236 -23.98 -7.65 20.61
N ASP A 237 -24.84 -7.26 19.65
CA ASP A 237 -24.84 -7.77 18.27
C ASP A 237 -24.41 -6.72 17.21
N ASP A 238 -23.93 -5.54 17.61
CA ASP A 238 -23.47 -4.50 16.69
C ASP A 238 -22.10 -3.96 17.09
N ASP A 239 -21.13 -4.07 16.19
CA ASP A 239 -19.73 -3.65 16.35
C ASP A 239 -19.47 -2.23 15.81
N GLY A 240 -20.53 -1.43 15.64
CA GLY A 240 -20.47 -0.09 15.04
C GLY A 240 -20.98 -0.05 13.59
N ARG A 241 -21.42 -1.18 13.03
CA ARG A 241 -22.04 -1.23 11.69
C ARG A 241 -23.24 -0.29 11.57
N LYS A 242 -24.13 -0.26 12.55
CA LYS A 242 -25.29 0.66 12.58
C LYS A 242 -24.87 2.12 12.55
N GLN A 243 -23.79 2.49 13.23
CA GLN A 243 -23.27 3.85 13.22
C GLN A 243 -22.82 4.26 11.80
N LEU A 244 -22.06 3.40 11.12
CA LEU A 244 -21.61 3.64 9.75
C LEU A 244 -22.80 3.77 8.78
N GLU A 245 -23.78 2.87 8.86
CA GLU A 245 -24.98 2.91 8.02
C GLU A 245 -25.82 4.16 8.30
N GLY A 246 -25.87 4.61 9.56
CA GLY A 246 -26.50 5.87 9.95
C GLY A 246 -25.86 7.09 9.27
N TRP A 247 -24.52 7.18 9.27
CA TRP A 247 -23.79 8.26 8.58
C TRP A 247 -24.03 8.24 7.08
N VAL A 248 -24.09 7.06 6.46
CA VAL A 248 -24.41 6.94 5.03
C VAL A 248 -25.81 7.49 4.75
N LYS A 249 -26.82 7.05 5.51
CA LYS A 249 -28.21 7.53 5.34
C LYS A 249 -28.35 9.04 5.53
N GLU A 250 -27.63 9.62 6.50
CA GLU A 250 -27.60 11.07 6.72
C GLU A 250 -27.09 11.80 5.48
N VAL A 251 -25.99 11.33 4.89
CA VAL A 251 -25.38 11.93 3.70
C VAL A 251 -26.24 11.69 2.45
N GLU A 252 -26.85 10.52 2.30
CA GLU A 252 -27.79 10.23 1.21
C GLU A 252 -28.96 11.21 1.23
N LYS A 253 -29.55 11.43 2.40
CA LYS A 253 -30.63 12.40 2.60
C LYS A 253 -30.16 13.83 2.32
N ARG A 254 -28.94 14.18 2.77
CA ARG A 254 -28.35 15.51 2.53
C ARG A 254 -28.21 15.84 1.04
N PHE A 255 -27.90 14.84 0.20
CA PHE A 255 -27.69 15.01 -1.25
C PHE A 255 -28.79 14.36 -2.09
N GLU A 256 -29.99 14.19 -1.52
CA GLU A 256 -31.15 13.67 -2.25
C GLU A 256 -31.51 14.61 -3.42
N GLY A 257 -31.72 14.04 -4.61
CA GLY A 257 -31.98 14.82 -5.83
C GLY A 257 -30.79 15.63 -6.38
N GLN A 258 -29.62 15.59 -5.73
CA GLN A 258 -28.44 16.33 -6.19
C GLN A 258 -27.52 15.43 -7.06
N GLU A 259 -27.46 15.74 -8.35
CA GLU A 259 -26.60 15.07 -9.35
C GLU A 259 -25.10 15.34 -9.13
N LYS A 260 -24.76 16.62 -8.94
CA LYS A 260 -23.39 17.09 -8.72
C LYS A 260 -23.11 17.28 -7.23
N ILE A 261 -22.52 16.25 -6.62
CA ILE A 261 -22.07 16.28 -5.22
C ILE A 261 -20.66 16.90 -5.18
N PRO A 262 -20.42 17.98 -4.43
CA PRO A 262 -19.08 18.54 -4.30
C PRO A 262 -18.15 17.58 -3.55
N VAL A 263 -16.86 17.67 -3.83
CA VAL A 263 -15.82 16.96 -3.07
C VAL A 263 -15.80 17.48 -1.62
N PRO A 264 -15.75 16.60 -0.60
CA PRO A 264 -15.59 17.03 0.79
C PRO A 264 -14.26 17.74 1.02
N GLU A 265 -14.22 18.75 1.90
CA GLU A 265 -12.97 19.47 2.26
C GLU A 265 -11.87 18.55 2.82
N PHE A 266 -12.28 17.45 3.45
CA PHE A 266 -11.38 16.44 4.01
C PHE A 266 -11.07 15.30 3.04
N TRP A 267 -11.34 15.45 1.75
CA TRP A 267 -11.06 14.43 0.73
C TRP A 267 -10.37 15.06 -0.48
N GLY A 268 -9.35 14.39 -1.00
CA GLY A 268 -8.64 14.90 -2.17
C GLY A 268 -7.49 14.00 -2.60
N GLY A 269 -6.75 14.47 -3.60
CA GLY A 269 -5.59 13.76 -4.11
C GLY A 269 -4.29 14.12 -3.41
N LEU A 270 -3.40 13.14 -3.33
CA LEU A 270 -2.01 13.28 -2.94
C LEU A 270 -1.13 12.85 -4.11
N ARG A 271 -0.17 13.69 -4.46
CA ARG A 271 0.87 13.39 -5.45
C ARG A 271 2.16 13.04 -4.75
N ILE A 272 2.71 11.87 -5.08
CA ILE A 272 4.06 11.46 -4.70
C ILE A 272 4.98 11.89 -5.83
N ILE A 273 5.82 12.90 -5.57
CA ILE A 273 6.83 13.39 -6.51
C ILE A 273 8.11 12.58 -6.25
N PRO A 274 8.49 11.67 -7.17
CA PRO A 274 9.52 10.70 -6.90
C PRO A 274 10.91 11.35 -6.97
N ASP A 275 11.79 10.96 -6.05
CA ASP A 275 13.23 11.18 -6.15
C ASP A 275 14.00 9.86 -6.29
N ARG A 276 13.31 8.74 -6.06
CA ARG A 276 13.84 7.39 -6.26
C ARG A 276 12.77 6.44 -6.80
N ILE A 277 13.09 5.70 -7.87
CA ILE A 277 12.24 4.63 -8.41
C ILE A 277 13.09 3.40 -8.70
N GLU A 278 12.75 2.27 -8.08
CA GLU A 278 13.40 0.98 -8.32
C GLU A 278 12.50 0.03 -9.11
N PHE A 279 13.06 -0.58 -10.14
CA PHE A 279 12.47 -1.65 -10.93
C PHE A 279 13.14 -2.96 -10.56
N TRP A 280 12.34 -3.92 -10.10
CA TRP A 280 12.78 -5.25 -9.71
C TRP A 280 12.09 -6.29 -10.60
N GLN A 281 12.88 -7.23 -11.12
CA GLN A 281 12.41 -8.37 -11.90
C GLN A 281 12.94 -9.65 -11.27
N GLY A 282 12.01 -10.55 -10.95
CA GLY A 282 12.31 -11.86 -10.39
C GLY A 282 13.16 -12.69 -11.34
N ARG A 283 14.11 -13.42 -10.75
CA ARG A 283 15.05 -14.34 -11.40
C ARG A 283 15.25 -15.57 -10.51
N GLU A 284 15.70 -16.65 -11.13
CA GLU A 284 16.09 -17.88 -10.45
C GLU A 284 17.22 -17.65 -9.44
N SER A 285 17.34 -18.54 -8.47
CA SER A 285 18.41 -18.54 -7.46
C SER A 285 18.49 -17.26 -6.62
N ARG A 286 17.41 -16.47 -6.58
CA ARG A 286 17.33 -15.16 -5.90
C ARG A 286 18.26 -14.10 -6.47
N LEU A 287 18.84 -14.32 -7.67
CA LEU A 287 19.73 -13.37 -8.32
C LEU A 287 18.93 -12.36 -9.17
N HIS A 288 18.05 -11.62 -8.50
CA HIS A 288 17.07 -10.72 -9.12
C HIS A 288 17.72 -9.54 -9.85
N ASP A 289 17.08 -9.11 -10.93
CA ASP A 289 17.51 -7.91 -11.63
C ASP A 289 16.89 -6.67 -10.97
N ARG A 290 17.75 -5.77 -10.50
CA ARG A 290 17.36 -4.56 -9.78
C ARG A 290 18.01 -3.34 -10.40
N PHE A 291 17.20 -2.39 -10.85
CA PHE A 291 17.68 -1.11 -11.36
C PHE A 291 16.98 0.04 -10.67
N VAL A 292 17.75 1.03 -10.25
CA VAL A 292 17.24 2.20 -9.53
C VAL A 292 17.54 3.47 -10.32
N TYR A 293 16.53 4.31 -10.40
CA TYR A 293 16.62 5.69 -10.81
C TYR A 293 16.63 6.58 -9.59
N GLU A 294 17.59 7.50 -9.49
CA GLU A 294 17.70 8.47 -8.39
C GLU A 294 17.99 9.87 -8.95
N ARG A 295 17.40 10.90 -8.34
CA ARG A 295 17.71 12.32 -8.58
C ARG A 295 17.74 13.08 -7.26
N GLU A 296 18.52 14.16 -7.19
CA GLU A 296 18.70 14.94 -5.95
C GLU A 296 17.55 15.93 -5.68
N GLY A 297 16.81 16.30 -6.73
CA GLY A 297 15.69 17.25 -6.62
C GLY A 297 14.80 17.24 -7.86
N GLU A 298 13.67 17.94 -7.80
CA GLU A 298 12.81 18.11 -8.96
C GLU A 298 13.51 18.98 -10.01
N GLY A 299 13.51 18.53 -11.27
CA GLY A 299 14.22 19.18 -12.38
C GLY A 299 15.63 18.65 -12.64
N GLU A 300 16.24 17.96 -11.66
CA GLU A 300 17.54 17.32 -11.82
C GLU A 300 17.46 16.06 -12.69
N GLU A 301 18.58 15.74 -13.34
CA GLU A 301 18.71 14.53 -14.16
C GLU A 301 18.63 13.26 -13.32
N TRP A 302 18.00 12.22 -13.88
CA TRP A 302 17.95 10.91 -13.27
C TRP A 302 19.24 10.14 -13.54
N THR A 303 19.85 9.61 -12.48
CA THR A 303 20.91 8.61 -12.60
C THR A 303 20.30 7.21 -12.66
N LEU A 304 20.90 6.29 -13.44
CA LEU A 304 20.43 4.90 -13.56
C LEU A 304 21.52 3.90 -13.16
N LYS A 305 21.30 3.15 -12.08
CA LYS A 305 22.26 2.19 -11.49
C LYS A 305 21.65 0.79 -11.34
N ARG A 306 22.49 -0.24 -11.37
CA ARG A 306 22.10 -1.63 -11.01
C ARG A 306 22.38 -1.84 -9.53
N LEU A 307 21.46 -2.49 -8.82
CA LEU A 307 21.63 -2.89 -7.42
C LEU A 307 21.91 -4.40 -7.33
N SER A 308 22.62 -4.82 -6.28
CA SER A 308 22.69 -6.24 -5.91
C SER A 308 21.30 -6.74 -5.48
N PRO A 309 20.91 -7.97 -5.84
CA PRO A 309 19.81 -8.65 -5.16
C PRO A 309 20.13 -8.87 -3.68
#